data_AF-A0A4S2EZT4-F1
#
_entry.id   AF-A0A4S2EZT4-F1
#
_cell.length_a   1.000
_cell.length_b   1.000
_cell.length_c   1.000
_cell.angle_alpha   90.00
_cell.angle_beta   90.00
_cell.angle_gamma   90.00
#
_symmetry.space_group_name_H-M   'P 1'
#
loop_
_entity.id
_entity.type
_entity.pdbx_description
1 polymer ?
#
loop_
_entity_poly.entity_id
_entity_poly.type
_entity_poly.pdbx_seq_one_letter_code
_entity_poly.pdbx_strand_id
1 'polypeptide(L)'
;MLTYDRRWEKGAAVDGTGDGGNRLERYRMSFGGRCQGVGFRYTSADIAGRVGLSGWVRNEDDGTVSMELQGTPSQVVLFMKLLEHAYERFPWRYTVEAMDSVEPDPEDRSFRIVYR
;
A
#
# COMPACT_ATOMS: atom_id res chain seq x y z
N MET A 1 -0.61 14.99 10.69
CA MET A 1 0.77 14.57 11.01
C MET A 1 0.77 13.06 10.99
N LEU A 2 1.07 12.45 9.84
CA LEU A 2 1.22 11.00 9.73
C LEU A 2 2.55 10.63 10.40
N THR A 3 2.48 9.80 11.44
CA THR A 3 3.61 9.39 12.27
C THR A 3 4.36 8.25 11.60
N TYR A 4 4.84 8.46 10.37
CA TYR A 4 5.57 7.42 9.65
C TYR A 4 6.92 7.93 9.12
N ASP A 5 7.95 7.10 9.25
CA ASP A 5 9.29 7.31 8.72
C ASP A 5 9.24 7.33 7.18
N ARG A 6 9.24 8.51 6.56
CA ARG A 6 9.13 8.73 5.10
C ARG A 6 10.30 8.18 4.26
N ARG A 7 10.94 7.09 4.67
CA ARG A 7 12.12 6.51 4.03
C ARG A 7 11.86 6.08 2.59
N TRP A 8 10.62 5.73 2.23
CA TRP A 8 10.22 5.42 0.85
C TRP A 8 10.21 6.65 -0.09
N GLU A 9 10.08 7.88 0.43
CA GLU A 9 10.17 9.10 -0.39
C GLU A 9 11.61 9.35 -0.87
N LYS A 10 12.61 8.83 -0.16
CA LYS A 10 14.02 8.94 -0.56
C LYS A 10 14.43 7.91 -1.62
N GLY A 11 13.73 6.77 -1.73
CA GLY A 11 13.96 5.78 -2.78
C GLY A 11 13.44 6.19 -4.16
N ALA A 12 12.47 7.11 -4.20
CA ALA A 12 11.92 7.66 -5.44
C ALA A 12 12.74 8.82 -6.04
N ALA A 13 13.77 9.30 -5.32
CA ALA A 13 14.62 10.41 -5.71
C ALA A 13 16.05 9.97 -6.08
N VAL A 14 16.20 8.79 -6.69
CA VAL A 14 17.48 8.38 -7.30
C VAL A 14 17.45 8.63 -8.80
N ASP A 15 18.09 9.74 -9.14
CA ASP A 15 18.86 10.07 -10.33
C ASP A 15 18.66 9.20 -11.59
N GLY A 16 18.28 9.88 -12.68
CA GLY A 16 18.22 9.28 -14.00
C GLY A 16 19.60 8.86 -14.49
N THR A 17 19.92 7.58 -14.39
CA THR A 17 20.61 6.74 -15.38
C THR A 17 20.71 5.31 -14.82
N GLY A 18 19.98 4.37 -15.44
CA GLY A 18 20.14 2.93 -15.22
C GLY A 18 19.00 2.28 -14.44
N ASP A 19 18.10 1.59 -15.15
CA ASP A 19 17.35 0.34 -14.82
C ASP A 19 16.82 0.08 -13.39
N GLY A 20 16.86 1.04 -12.46
CA GLY A 20 16.47 0.87 -11.05
C GLY A 20 15.01 1.24 -10.76
N GLY A 21 14.40 2.07 -11.61
CA GLY A 21 13.00 2.49 -11.48
C GLY A 21 11.96 1.48 -11.98
N ASN A 22 12.41 0.35 -12.55
CA ASN A 22 11.55 -0.67 -13.15
C ASN A 22 11.57 -2.01 -12.39
N ARG A 23 12.34 -2.11 -11.29
CA ARG A 23 12.37 -3.33 -10.49
C ARG A 23 11.10 -3.43 -9.66
N LEU A 24 10.44 -4.59 -9.74
CA LEU A 24 9.29 -4.90 -8.89
C LEU A 24 9.76 -5.01 -7.44
N GLU A 25 9.08 -4.29 -6.57
CA GLU A 25 9.20 -4.38 -5.12
C GLU A 25 7.88 -4.88 -4.56
N ARG A 26 7.94 -5.65 -3.47
CA ARG A 26 6.75 -6.06 -2.73
C ARG A 26 6.87 -5.61 -1.29
N TYR A 27 5.80 -5.04 -0.78
CA TYR A 27 5.73 -4.50 0.57
C TYR A 27 4.56 -5.15 1.31
N ARG A 28 4.84 -5.67 2.50
CA ARG A 28 3.82 -6.10 3.46
C ARG A 28 3.60 -4.96 4.44
N MET A 29 2.35 -4.57 4.65
CA MET A 29 1.96 -3.46 5.50
C MET A 29 0.84 -3.90 6.46
N SER A 30 0.88 -3.37 7.67
CA SER A 30 -0.18 -3.51 8.67
C SER A 30 -0.73 -2.15 9.03
N PHE A 31 -2.06 -2.03 9.04
CA PHE A 31 -2.78 -0.80 9.34
C PHE A 31 -3.64 -0.97 10.59
N GLY A 32 -3.39 -0.11 11.57
CA GLY A 32 -4.16 0.01 12.80
C GLY A 32 -5.08 1.23 12.80
N GLY A 33 -5.81 1.42 13.90
CA GLY A 33 -6.80 2.49 14.04
C GLY A 33 -8.15 2.11 13.42
N ARG A 34 -8.88 3.09 12.87
CA ARG A 34 -10.24 2.86 12.35
C ARG A 34 -10.20 2.39 10.89
N CYS A 35 -9.81 1.14 10.67
CA CYS A 35 -9.67 0.53 9.34
C CYS A 35 -10.86 -0.37 8.93
N GLN A 36 -11.73 -0.75 9.87
CA GLN A 36 -12.92 -1.56 9.59
C GLN A 36 -14.21 -0.73 9.54
N GLY A 37 -15.13 -1.10 8.65
CA GLY A 37 -16.39 -0.37 8.44
C GLY A 37 -16.25 0.96 7.69
N VAL A 38 -15.06 1.27 7.16
CA VAL A 38 -14.74 2.55 6.49
C VAL A 38 -14.53 2.40 4.97
N GLY A 39 -14.73 1.20 4.42
CA GLY A 39 -14.47 0.91 3.02
C GLY A 39 -12.99 0.66 2.67
N PHE A 40 -12.10 0.53 3.67
CA PHE A 40 -10.64 0.39 3.46
C PHE A 40 -10.25 -0.60 2.37
N ARG A 41 -10.74 -1.85 2.46
CA ARG A 41 -10.45 -2.91 1.48
C ARG A 41 -10.88 -2.53 0.05
N TYR A 42 -12.05 -1.91 -0.10
CA TYR A 42 -12.59 -1.54 -1.40
C TYR A 42 -11.81 -0.37 -2.01
N THR A 43 -11.55 0.68 -1.23
CA THR A 43 -10.74 1.83 -1.65
C THR A 43 -9.33 1.39 -2.04
N SER A 44 -8.69 0.52 -1.24
CA SER A 44 -7.36 -0.02 -1.58
C SER A 44 -7.39 -0.83 -2.88
N ALA A 45 -8.40 -1.67 -3.10
CA ALA A 45 -8.50 -2.46 -4.32
C ALA A 45 -8.75 -1.60 -5.57
N ASP A 46 -9.60 -0.58 -5.48
CA ASP A 46 -9.85 0.37 -6.57
C ASP A 46 -8.58 1.17 -6.92
N ILE A 47 -7.88 1.72 -5.93
CA ILE A 47 -6.65 2.48 -6.15
C ILE A 47 -5.55 1.57 -6.71
N ALA A 48 -5.35 0.37 -6.14
CA ALA A 48 -4.35 -0.58 -6.62
C ALA A 48 -4.60 -0.98 -8.08
N GLY A 49 -5.86 -1.22 -8.46
CA GLY A 49 -6.25 -1.50 -9.84
C GLY A 49 -5.95 -0.34 -10.79
N ARG A 50 -6.24 0.91 -10.38
CA ARG A 50 -5.97 2.12 -11.19
C ARG A 50 -4.47 2.40 -11.37
N VAL A 51 -3.66 2.11 -10.36
CA VAL A 51 -2.22 2.32 -10.36
C VAL A 51 -1.47 1.16 -11.04
N GLY A 52 -2.10 -0.02 -11.13
CA GLY A 52 -1.49 -1.23 -11.70
C GLY A 52 -0.59 -1.97 -10.72
N LEU A 53 -0.98 -2.00 -9.43
CA LEU A 53 -0.33 -2.80 -8.39
C LEU A 53 -0.99 -4.18 -8.28
N SER A 54 -0.22 -5.18 -7.87
CA SER A 54 -0.72 -6.51 -7.47
C SER A 54 -0.56 -6.76 -5.98
N GLY A 55 -1.11 -7.87 -5.49
CA GLY A 55 -1.09 -8.25 -4.07
C GLY A 55 -2.49 -8.42 -3.49
N TRP A 56 -2.67 -8.08 -2.22
CA TRP A 56 -3.93 -8.33 -1.54
C TRP A 56 -4.18 -7.42 -0.33
N VAL A 57 -5.42 -7.33 0.11
CA VAL A 57 -5.83 -6.68 1.36
C VAL A 57 -6.80 -7.55 2.15
N ARG A 58 -6.62 -7.62 3.47
CA ARG A 58 -7.39 -8.46 4.39
C ARG A 58 -7.66 -7.74 5.71
N ASN A 59 -8.87 -7.90 6.24
CA ASN A 59 -9.16 -7.50 7.62
C ASN A 59 -8.74 -8.64 8.56
N GLU A 60 -8.06 -8.30 9.64
CA GLU A 60 -7.68 -9.23 10.70
C GLU A 60 -8.74 -9.26 11.83
N ASP A 61 -8.74 -10.33 12.63
CA ASP A 61 -9.73 -10.52 13.72
C ASP A 61 -9.57 -9.50 14.85
N ASP A 62 -8.37 -8.93 15.01
CA ASP A 62 -8.04 -7.94 16.03
C ASP A 62 -8.47 -6.51 15.68
N GLY A 63 -9.08 -6.31 14.50
CA GLY A 63 -9.50 -5.00 14.03
C GLY A 63 -8.52 -4.32 13.07
N THR A 64 -7.31 -4.87 12.89
CA THR A 64 -6.31 -4.35 11.96
C THR A 64 -6.60 -4.75 10.51
N VAL A 65 -5.86 -4.17 9.58
CA VAL A 65 -5.86 -4.55 8.16
C VAL A 65 -4.44 -4.88 7.73
N SER A 66 -4.24 -6.07 7.18
CA SER A 66 -2.99 -6.44 6.51
C SER A 66 -3.13 -6.24 5.01
N MET A 67 -2.05 -5.77 4.38
CA MET A 67 -2.00 -5.55 2.94
C MET A 67 -0.63 -5.93 2.39
N GLU A 68 -0.60 -6.51 1.20
CA GLU A 68 0.60 -6.61 0.40
C GLU A 68 0.41 -5.87 -0.92
N LEU A 69 1.40 -5.05 -1.28
CA LEU A 69 1.44 -4.32 -2.54
C LEU A 69 2.70 -4.70 -3.30
N GLN A 70 2.55 -4.98 -4.59
CA GLN A 70 3.66 -5.26 -5.48
C GLN A 70 3.58 -4.37 -6.71
N GLY A 71 4.71 -3.76 -7.05
CA GLY A 71 4.86 -2.93 -8.24
C GLY A 71 6.17 -2.15 -8.22
N THR A 72 6.29 -1.18 -9.12
CA THR A 72 7.46 -0.29 -9.12
C THR A 72 7.39 0.68 -7.92
N PRO A 73 8.53 1.21 -7.45
CA PRO A 73 8.57 2.19 -6.36
C PRO A 73 7.64 3.39 -6.62
N SER A 74 7.61 3.86 -7.87
CA SER A 74 6.75 4.96 -8.31
C SER A 74 5.26 4.65 -8.18
N GLN A 75 4.85 3.42 -8.49
CA GLN A 75 3.46 2.98 -8.33
C GLN A 75 3.09 2.89 -6.84
N VAL A 76 3.97 2.35 -5.99
CA VAL A 76 3.71 2.27 -4.55
C VAL A 76 3.57 3.66 -3.94
N VAL A 77 4.44 4.61 -4.30
CA VAL A 77 4.34 6.00 -3.85
C VAL A 77 3.03 6.66 -4.32
N LEU A 78 2.63 6.43 -5.58
CA LEU A 78 1.38 6.96 -6.11
C LEU A 78 0.17 6.38 -5.36
N PHE A 79 0.17 5.07 -5.08
CA PHE A 79 -0.88 4.43 -4.29
C PHE A 79 -1.01 5.08 -2.90
N MET A 80 0.10 5.28 -2.18
CA MET A 80 0.05 5.87 -0.83
C MET A 80 -0.52 7.29 -0.83
N LYS A 81 -0.18 8.10 -1.85
CA LYS A 81 -0.74 9.45 -2.03
C LYS A 81 -2.24 9.43 -2.30
N LEU A 82 -2.69 8.53 -3.18
CA LEU A 82 -4.12 8.40 -3.50
C LEU A 82 -4.91 7.87 -2.29
N LEU A 83 -4.33 6.96 -1.51
CA LEU A 83 -4.95 6.44 -0.31
C LEU A 83 -5.10 7.54 0.75
N GLU A 84 -4.06 8.34 0.99
CA GLU A 84 -4.12 9.50 1.88
C GLU A 84 -5.23 10.48 1.44
N HIS A 85 -5.23 10.84 0.15
CA HIS A 85 -6.23 11.75 -0.41
C HIS A 85 -7.67 11.21 -0.29
N ALA A 86 -7.86 9.89 -0.44
CA ALA A 86 -9.18 9.28 -0.30
C ALA A 86 -9.75 9.40 1.12
N TYR A 87 -8.89 9.43 2.14
CA TYR A 87 -9.29 9.51 3.54
C TYR A 87 -9.18 10.91 4.17
N GLU A 88 -8.59 11.89 3.49
CA GLU A 88 -8.36 13.25 4.02
C GLU A 88 -9.65 13.94 4.52
N ARG A 89 -10.79 13.63 3.89
CA ARG A 89 -12.09 14.26 4.15
C ARG A 89 -12.88 13.58 5.26
N PHE A 90 -12.41 12.42 5.73
CA PHE A 90 -13.09 11.66 6.77
C PHE A 90 -12.46 11.97 8.13
N PRO A 91 -13.26 11.99 9.21
CA PRO A 91 -12.74 12.21 10.56
C PRO A 91 -11.95 11.01 11.10
N TRP A 92 -11.86 9.92 10.32
CA TRP A 92 -11.26 8.66 10.71
C TRP A 92 -9.76 8.69 10.45
N ARG A 93 -8.98 8.10 11.36
CA ARG A 93 -7.54 7.95 11.20
C ARG A 93 -7.18 6.49 11.20
N TYR A 94 -6.34 6.12 10.24
CA TYR A 94 -5.57 4.88 10.26
C TYR A 94 -4.11 5.21 10.57
N THR A 95 -3.39 4.22 11.09
CA THR A 95 -1.95 4.27 11.32
C THR A 95 -1.31 3.13 10.56
N VAL A 96 -0.15 3.39 9.94
CA VAL A 96 0.69 2.30 9.43
C VAL A 96 1.52 1.81 10.61
N GLU A 97 1.24 0.60 11.08
CA GLU A 97 1.88 0.03 12.28
C GLU A 97 3.15 -0.74 11.94
N ALA A 98 3.19 -1.37 10.76
CA ALA A 98 4.35 -2.08 10.26
C ALA A 98 4.42 -1.97 8.73
N MET A 99 5.64 -1.99 8.20
CA MET A 99 5.90 -2.13 6.78
C MET A 99 7.25 -2.82 6.58
N ASP A 100 7.22 -3.92 5.84
CA ASP A 100 8.38 -4.74 5.54
C ASP A 100 8.52 -4.91 4.03
N SER A 101 9.75 -4.84 3.52
CA SER A 101 10.05 -5.27 2.16
C SER A 101 10.07 -6.80 2.14
N VAL A 102 9.34 -7.38 1.19
CA VAL A 102 9.32 -8.83 0.94
C VAL A 102 9.71 -9.10 -0.50
N GLU A 103 10.08 -10.35 -0.80
CA GLU A 103 10.44 -10.74 -2.16
C GLU A 103 9.21 -10.65 -3.08
N PRO A 104 9.36 -10.04 -4.28
CA PRO A 104 8.27 -9.99 -5.24
C PRO A 104 7.95 -11.39 -5.76
N ASP A 105 6.66 -11.66 -5.91
CA ASP A 105 6.14 -12.89 -6.49
C ASP A 105 5.80 -12.66 -7.97
N PRO A 106 6.51 -13.29 -8.91
CA PRO A 106 6.25 -13.11 -10.34
C PRO A 106 4.88 -13.65 -10.79
N GLU A 107 4.22 -14.49 -9.98
CA GLU A 107 2.90 -15.04 -10.27
C GLU A 107 1.76 -14.11 -9.80
N ASP A 108 2.02 -13.21 -8.84
CA ASP A 108 1.02 -12.29 -8.32
C ASP A 108 0.83 -11.09 -9.27
N ARG A 109 -0.18 -11.18 -10.14
CA ARG A 109 -0.45 -10.19 -11.22
C ARG A 109 -1.72 -9.38 -11.04
N SER A 110 -2.43 -9.56 -9.91
CA SER A 110 -3.70 -8.88 -9.66
C SER A 110 -3.84 -8.52 -8.19
N PHE A 111 -4.52 -7.41 -7.91
CA PHE A 111 -4.86 -7.05 -6.54
C PHE A 111 -6.21 -7.66 -6.13
N ARG A 112 -6.26 -8.35 -4.99
CA ARG A 112 -7.47 -9.04 -4.52
C ARG A 112 -7.83 -8.69 -3.08
N ILE A 113 -9.14 -8.59 -2.81
CA ILE A 113 -9.66 -8.55 -1.44
C ILE A 113 -9.75 -10.00 -0.96
N VAL A 114 -9.00 -10.33 0.09
CA VAL A 114 -9.07 -11.65 0.71
C VAL A 114 -10.15 -11.60 1.79
N TYR A 115 -11.13 -12.49 1.64
CA TYR A 115 -12.15 -12.74 2.63
C TYR A 115 -11.73 -13.98 3.42
N ARG A 116 -11.83 -13.89 4.75
CA ARG A 116 -11.88 -15.06 5.62
C ARG A 116 -13.35 -15.44 5.82
#